data_AF-A0A6B8M264-F1
#
_entry.id   AF-A0A6B8M264-F1
#
_cell.length_a   1.000
_cell.length_b   1.000
_cell.length_c   1.000
_cell.angle_alpha   90.00
_cell.angle_beta   90.00
_cell.angle_gamma   90.00
#
_symmetry.space_group_name_H-M   'P 1'
#
loop_
_entity.id
_entity.type
_entity.pdbx_description
1 polymer ?
#
loop_
_entity_poly.entity_id
_entity_poly.type
_entity_poly.pdbx_seq_one_letter_code
_entity_poly.pdbx_strand_id
1 'polypeptide(L)'
;MRTGAWLLLFFSIVGAEAHARPLAEMVRDLNALQNRMAMGDIAARDEAARQFDRIEKATFAAEPDFLREERDARSAVIYLLCGGGAGGLRAIFEAKRANEILAPLLDVSLRYAEGDAGALQTLLQFDPRRYPAGLGGHLALVQAGGLIGSDNGRAIALLDLARLLLPGSLVEEAALRREISILDPVRESDKLGLLAVRYAAIYASSPFARQFWGLLPNMARGASVSSLFASRFSLVLDKAPAPDRTAAYLALARRALLAGKFPDAGKAVETAERGDLDDRAKRRVEIYRSALSVLEEKRSVAALRDIETKGLPTEDVQLVQLVASVGEKLARPIEKKAPVGGSDAGEKSEMATAIREALARTDELLKRADGK
;
A
#
# COMPACT_ATOMS: atom_id res chain seq x y z
N MET A 1 -61.42 4.39 67.95
CA MET A 1 -60.53 3.36 68.53
C MET A 1 -60.24 2.33 67.43
N ARG A 2 -58.93 2.06 67.18
CA ARG A 2 -58.27 0.80 66.75
C ARG A 2 -59.14 -0.27 66.03
N THR A 3 -58.78 -0.93 64.92
CA THR A 3 -57.49 -1.40 64.38
C THR A 3 -57.76 -2.32 63.17
N GLY A 4 -56.78 -2.47 62.26
CA GLY A 4 -56.54 -3.68 61.44
C GLY A 4 -57.18 -3.70 60.05
N ALA A 5 -56.57 -4.20 58.98
CA ALA A 5 -55.24 -4.79 58.77
C ALA A 5 -54.91 -4.66 57.27
N TRP A 6 -53.68 -4.29 56.95
CA TRP A 6 -53.19 -4.18 55.57
C TRP A 6 -52.82 -5.57 55.03
N LEU A 7 -53.47 -5.99 53.93
CA LEU A 7 -53.04 -7.12 53.11
C LEU A 7 -51.93 -6.65 52.17
N LEU A 8 -50.69 -7.05 52.45
CA LEU A 8 -49.56 -6.90 51.55
C LEU A 8 -49.60 -8.01 50.49
N LEU A 9 -49.99 -7.65 49.27
CA LEU A 9 -49.75 -8.44 48.07
C LEU A 9 -48.25 -8.33 47.72
N PHE A 10 -47.53 -9.44 47.88
CA PHE A 10 -46.19 -9.60 47.30
C PHE A 10 -46.31 -9.64 45.77
N PHE A 11 -45.99 -8.54 45.11
CA PHE A 11 -45.60 -8.57 43.70
C PHE A 11 -44.16 -9.08 43.64
N SER A 12 -43.99 -10.35 43.26
CA SER A 12 -42.72 -10.84 42.75
C SER A 12 -42.41 -10.10 41.45
N ILE A 13 -41.50 -9.14 41.52
CA ILE A 13 -40.83 -8.60 40.33
C ILE A 13 -39.98 -9.76 39.80
N VAL A 14 -40.50 -10.46 38.78
CA VAL A 14 -39.66 -11.25 37.89
C VAL A 14 -38.77 -10.23 37.19
N GLY A 15 -37.53 -10.12 37.68
CA GLY A 15 -36.48 -9.43 36.95
C GLY A 15 -36.33 -10.13 35.61
N ALA A 16 -36.62 -9.43 34.52
CA ALA A 16 -36.19 -9.86 33.21
C ALA A 16 -34.66 -9.86 33.25
N GLU A 17 -34.05 -11.05 33.38
CA GLU A 17 -32.63 -11.22 33.11
C GLU A 17 -32.39 -10.77 31.67
N ALA A 18 -31.82 -9.58 31.51
CA ALA A 18 -31.28 -9.14 30.25
C ALA A 18 -30.24 -10.19 29.84
N HIS A 19 -30.62 -11.12 28.97
CA HIS A 19 -29.73 -12.16 28.50
C HIS A 19 -28.47 -11.50 27.96
N ALA A 20 -27.31 -11.90 28.49
CA ALA A 20 -26.03 -11.40 28.03
C ALA A 20 -25.96 -11.61 26.51
N ARG A 21 -25.76 -10.52 25.78
CA ARG A 21 -25.80 -10.55 24.33
C ARG A 21 -24.64 -11.42 23.81
N PRO A 22 -24.86 -12.36 22.87
CA PRO A 22 -23.80 -13.24 22.41
C PRO A 22 -22.61 -12.48 21.81
N LEU A 23 -21.38 -12.93 22.09
CA LEU A 23 -20.16 -12.29 21.60
C LEU A 23 -20.17 -12.17 20.07
N ALA A 24 -20.66 -13.20 19.39
CA ALA A 24 -20.76 -13.22 17.94
C ALA A 24 -21.59 -12.07 17.35
N GLU A 25 -22.68 -11.67 18.03
CA GLU A 25 -23.48 -10.53 17.60
C GLU A 25 -22.74 -9.21 17.84
N MET A 26 -22.07 -9.08 18.98
CA MET A 26 -21.32 -7.87 19.32
C MET A 26 -20.14 -7.63 18.37
N VAL A 27 -19.44 -8.69 17.97
CA VAL A 27 -18.35 -8.64 16.98
C VAL A 27 -18.88 -8.36 15.57
N ARG A 28 -20.06 -8.90 15.22
CA ARG A 28 -20.73 -8.56 13.96
C ARG A 28 -21.06 -7.06 13.89
N ASP A 29 -21.59 -6.49 14.97
CA ASP A 29 -21.86 -5.05 15.05
C ASP A 29 -20.56 -4.23 14.94
N LEU A 30 -19.50 -4.65 15.63
CA LEU A 30 -18.18 -4.01 15.52
C LEU A 30 -17.69 -3.98 14.06
N ASN A 31 -17.78 -5.11 13.36
CA ASN A 31 -17.38 -5.19 11.95
C ASN A 31 -18.26 -4.29 11.06
N ALA A 32 -19.56 -4.20 11.34
CA ALA A 32 -20.45 -3.28 10.61
C ALA A 32 -20.04 -1.82 10.83
N LEU A 33 -19.70 -1.42 12.05
CA LEU A 33 -19.19 -0.10 12.38
C LEU A 33 -17.86 0.20 11.67
N GLN A 34 -16.92 -0.74 11.72
CA GLN A 34 -15.63 -0.64 11.03
C GLN A 34 -15.78 -0.51 9.51
N ASN A 35 -16.74 -1.23 8.91
CA ASN A 35 -17.03 -1.12 7.48
C ASN A 35 -17.60 0.25 7.12
N ARG A 36 -18.52 0.80 7.92
CA ARG A 36 -19.00 2.18 7.71
C ARG A 36 -17.87 3.21 7.87
N MET A 37 -17.00 3.02 8.85
CA MET A 37 -15.80 3.85 9.04
C MET A 37 -14.90 3.80 7.80
N ALA A 38 -14.67 2.62 7.21
CA ALA A 38 -13.90 2.49 5.97
C ALA A 38 -14.54 3.27 4.80
N MET A 39 -15.86 3.45 4.79
CA MET A 39 -16.59 4.26 3.82
C MET A 39 -16.63 5.76 4.14
N GLY A 40 -15.98 6.19 5.23
CA GLY A 40 -15.90 7.60 5.63
C GLY A 40 -16.95 8.08 6.64
N ASP A 41 -17.70 7.17 7.27
CA ASP A 41 -18.57 7.52 8.40
C ASP A 41 -17.71 7.82 9.64
N ILE A 42 -17.54 9.12 9.93
CA ILE A 42 -16.74 9.61 11.06
C ILE A 42 -17.38 9.19 12.39
N ALA A 43 -18.71 9.21 12.51
CA ALA A 43 -19.40 8.84 13.75
C ALA A 43 -19.24 7.34 14.06
N ALA A 44 -19.14 6.50 13.03
CA ALA A 44 -18.87 5.07 13.19
C ALA A 44 -17.52 4.78 13.84
N ARG A 45 -16.52 5.68 13.74
CA ARG A 45 -15.22 5.52 14.42
C ARG A 45 -15.36 5.52 15.94
N ASP A 46 -16.03 6.54 16.47
CA ASP A 46 -16.22 6.68 17.92
C ASP A 46 -17.12 5.58 18.47
N GLU A 47 -18.13 5.16 17.69
CA GLU A 47 -18.99 4.04 18.06
C GLU A 47 -18.24 2.69 18.00
N ALA A 48 -17.35 2.49 17.03
CA ALA A 48 -16.49 1.30 16.99
C ALA A 48 -15.60 1.20 18.23
N ALA A 49 -15.00 2.32 18.67
CA ALA A 49 -14.23 2.37 19.91
C ALA A 49 -15.08 1.99 21.13
N ARG A 50 -16.28 2.59 21.27
CA ARG A 50 -17.22 2.21 22.34
C ARG A 50 -17.63 0.73 22.27
N GLN A 51 -17.75 0.18 21.06
CA GLN A 51 -18.11 -1.22 20.87
C GLN A 51 -16.97 -2.16 21.31
N PHE A 52 -15.70 -1.79 21.12
CA PHE A 52 -14.58 -2.52 21.73
C PHE A 52 -14.70 -2.58 23.26
N ASP A 53 -14.98 -1.44 23.92
CA ASP A 53 -15.16 -1.37 25.38
C ASP A 53 -16.35 -2.22 25.86
N ARG A 54 -17.45 -2.23 25.10
CA ARG A 54 -18.62 -3.06 25.42
C ARG A 54 -18.30 -4.54 25.32
N ILE A 55 -17.59 -4.96 24.27
CA ILE A 55 -17.17 -6.35 24.09
C ILE A 55 -16.24 -6.75 25.23
N GLU A 56 -15.25 -5.92 25.57
CA GLU A 56 -14.32 -6.22 26.65
C GLU A 56 -15.07 -6.44 27.98
N LYS A 57 -15.94 -5.50 28.37
CA LYS A 57 -16.77 -5.65 29.58
C LYS A 57 -17.64 -6.89 29.54
N ALA A 58 -18.23 -7.21 28.39
CA ALA A 58 -19.04 -8.41 28.24
C ALA A 58 -18.20 -9.68 28.42
N THR A 59 -16.96 -9.74 27.90
CA THR A 59 -16.10 -10.91 28.08
C THR A 59 -15.68 -11.14 29.54
N PHE A 60 -15.55 -10.08 30.34
CA PHE A 60 -15.29 -10.21 31.78
C PHE A 60 -16.52 -10.66 32.58
N ALA A 61 -17.72 -10.33 32.11
CA ALA A 61 -18.98 -10.66 32.79
C ALA A 61 -19.65 -11.94 32.25
N ALA A 62 -19.07 -12.58 31.23
CA ALA A 62 -19.69 -13.68 30.54
C ALA A 62 -19.67 -15.00 31.34
N GLU A 63 -20.67 -15.84 31.08
CA GLU A 63 -20.74 -17.20 31.61
C GLU A 63 -19.51 -18.03 31.20
N PRO A 64 -18.88 -18.82 32.10
CA PRO A 64 -17.60 -19.47 31.83
C PRO A 64 -17.53 -20.40 30.61
N ASP A 65 -18.66 -20.89 30.10
CA ASP A 65 -18.71 -21.89 29.01
C ASP A 65 -19.12 -21.30 27.64
N PHE A 66 -19.30 -19.97 27.52
CA PHE A 66 -19.77 -19.37 26.27
C PHE A 66 -18.79 -19.60 25.09
N LEU A 67 -17.50 -19.78 25.35
CA LEU A 67 -16.48 -20.06 24.32
C LEU A 67 -16.46 -21.52 23.85
N ARG A 68 -17.29 -22.41 24.41
CA ARG A 68 -17.48 -23.76 23.86
C ARG A 68 -18.22 -23.72 22.52
N GLU A 69 -19.11 -22.75 22.37
CA GLU A 69 -19.83 -22.50 21.12
C GLU A 69 -18.85 -22.04 20.03
N GLU A 70 -18.78 -22.81 18.95
CA GLU A 70 -17.83 -22.57 17.87
C GLU A 70 -17.99 -21.16 17.28
N ARG A 71 -19.23 -20.68 17.19
CA ARG A 71 -19.55 -19.34 16.70
C ARG A 71 -18.90 -18.26 17.56
N ASP A 72 -19.02 -18.35 18.87
CA ASP A 72 -18.50 -17.36 19.80
C ASP A 72 -16.97 -17.48 19.95
N ALA A 73 -16.42 -18.69 19.88
CA ALA A 73 -14.97 -18.90 19.77
C ALA A 73 -14.38 -18.26 18.50
N ARG A 74 -15.03 -18.41 17.33
CA ARG A 74 -14.60 -17.72 16.09
C ARG A 74 -14.63 -16.21 16.26
N SER A 75 -15.67 -15.67 16.88
CA SER A 75 -15.81 -14.25 17.10
C SER A 75 -14.79 -13.70 18.10
N ALA A 76 -14.43 -14.48 19.13
CA ALA A 76 -13.32 -14.14 20.02
C ALA A 76 -11.99 -14.01 19.26
N VAL A 77 -11.68 -14.97 18.37
CA VAL A 77 -10.48 -14.89 17.52
C VAL A 77 -10.51 -13.63 16.64
N ILE A 78 -11.62 -13.36 15.94
CA ILE A 78 -11.74 -12.16 15.10
C ILE A 78 -11.53 -10.89 15.93
N TYR A 79 -12.17 -10.79 17.10
CA TYR A 79 -12.03 -9.66 18.01
C TYR A 79 -10.57 -9.41 18.41
N LEU A 80 -9.84 -10.47 18.79
CA LEU A 80 -8.43 -10.38 19.16
C LEU A 80 -7.55 -9.95 17.99
N LEU A 81 -7.76 -10.52 16.79
CA LEU A 81 -7.02 -10.15 15.58
C LEU A 81 -7.28 -8.69 15.14
N CYS A 82 -8.44 -8.14 15.48
CA CYS A 82 -8.79 -6.74 15.27
C CYS A 82 -8.19 -5.78 16.31
N GLY A 83 -7.46 -6.28 17.31
CA GLY A 83 -6.89 -5.48 18.39
C GLY A 83 -7.76 -5.37 19.64
N GLY A 84 -8.73 -6.27 19.81
CA GLY A 84 -9.53 -6.37 21.03
C GLY A 84 -8.73 -6.85 22.25
N GLY A 85 -9.22 -6.53 23.45
CA GLY A 85 -8.57 -6.88 24.71
C GLY A 85 -8.59 -8.38 25.02
N ALA A 86 -7.47 -8.93 25.48
CA ALA A 86 -7.34 -10.36 25.78
C ALA A 86 -7.87 -10.77 27.17
N GLY A 87 -8.07 -9.83 28.10
CA GLY A 87 -8.22 -10.11 29.54
C GLY A 87 -9.31 -11.13 29.90
N GLY A 88 -10.59 -10.83 29.62
CA GLY A 88 -11.69 -11.73 29.93
C GLY A 88 -11.61 -13.07 29.20
N LEU A 89 -11.15 -13.05 27.94
CA LEU A 89 -11.00 -14.24 27.11
C LEU A 89 -9.85 -15.15 27.58
N ARG A 90 -8.75 -14.58 28.10
CA ARG A 90 -7.59 -15.30 28.64
C ARG A 90 -8.00 -16.17 29.83
N ALA A 91 -8.74 -15.62 30.78
CA ALA A 91 -9.19 -16.34 31.97
C ALA A 91 -10.04 -17.57 31.60
N ILE A 92 -10.94 -17.42 30.63
CA ILE A 92 -11.80 -18.52 30.16
C ILE A 92 -11.01 -19.58 29.40
N PHE A 93 -10.04 -19.15 28.59
CA PHE A 93 -9.16 -20.06 27.87
C PHE A 93 -8.30 -20.91 28.82
N GLU A 94 -7.70 -20.30 29.85
CA GLU A 94 -6.89 -21.00 30.86
C GLU A 94 -7.71 -22.00 31.70
N ALA A 95 -9.00 -21.69 31.92
CA ALA A 95 -9.94 -22.62 32.54
C ALA A 95 -10.29 -23.83 31.65
N LYS A 96 -9.71 -23.93 30.44
CA LYS A 96 -9.95 -24.99 29.45
C LYS A 96 -11.42 -25.14 29.04
N ARG A 97 -12.11 -24.01 28.92
CA ARG A 97 -13.54 -23.94 28.54
C ARG A 97 -13.78 -23.39 27.12
N ALA A 98 -12.74 -23.39 26.29
CA ALA A 98 -12.85 -23.01 24.89
C ALA A 98 -13.17 -24.23 24.00
N ASN A 99 -13.78 -23.96 22.84
CA ASN A 99 -13.97 -24.93 21.78
C ASN A 99 -12.64 -25.59 21.37
N GLU A 100 -12.57 -26.93 21.43
CA GLU A 100 -11.32 -27.68 21.23
C GLU A 100 -10.72 -27.51 19.82
N ILE A 101 -11.57 -27.38 18.79
CA ILE A 101 -11.13 -27.23 17.40
C ILE A 101 -10.44 -25.86 17.21
N LEU A 102 -10.97 -24.82 17.85
CA LEU A 102 -10.45 -23.45 17.73
C LEU A 102 -9.44 -23.10 18.81
N ALA A 103 -9.30 -23.91 19.86
CA ALA A 103 -8.41 -23.64 20.98
C ALA A 103 -6.96 -23.31 20.55
N PRO A 104 -6.33 -24.00 19.58
CA PRO A 104 -4.97 -23.65 19.13
C PRO A 104 -4.90 -22.26 18.48
N LEU A 105 -5.90 -21.89 17.67
CA LEU A 105 -5.95 -20.58 17.03
C LEU A 105 -6.30 -19.46 18.02
N LEU A 106 -7.17 -19.77 19.00
CA LEU A 106 -7.52 -18.85 20.07
C LEU A 106 -6.31 -18.55 20.97
N ASP A 107 -5.53 -19.56 21.35
CA ASP A 107 -4.31 -19.36 22.15
C ASP A 107 -3.35 -18.36 21.50
N VAL A 108 -2.98 -18.61 20.24
CA VAL A 108 -2.04 -17.75 19.54
C VAL A 108 -2.62 -16.35 19.30
N SER A 109 -3.94 -16.23 19.12
CA SER A 109 -4.59 -14.93 18.94
C SER A 109 -4.59 -14.11 20.23
N LEU A 110 -4.74 -14.76 21.40
CA LEU A 110 -4.59 -14.11 22.70
C LEU A 110 -3.16 -13.61 22.89
N ARG A 111 -2.15 -14.47 22.62
CA ARG A 111 -0.74 -14.09 22.68
C ARG A 111 -0.41 -12.93 21.74
N TYR A 112 -0.97 -12.95 20.53
CA TYR A 112 -0.82 -11.86 19.57
C TYR A 112 -1.40 -10.54 20.10
N ALA A 113 -2.60 -10.56 20.67
CA ALA A 113 -3.23 -9.39 21.27
C ALA A 113 -2.45 -8.86 22.50
N GLU A 114 -1.73 -9.73 23.20
CA GLU A 114 -0.86 -9.39 24.34
C GLU A 114 0.54 -8.89 23.92
N GLY A 115 0.86 -8.89 22.63
CA GLY A 115 2.14 -8.41 22.13
C GLY A 115 3.29 -9.42 22.22
N ASP A 116 2.99 -10.72 22.30
CA ASP A 116 4.00 -11.78 22.25
C ASP A 116 4.76 -11.77 20.90
N ALA A 117 6.08 -11.67 20.96
CA ALA A 117 6.94 -11.56 19.77
C ALA A 117 6.88 -12.82 18.88
N GLY A 118 6.59 -14.00 19.46
CA GLY A 118 6.50 -15.26 18.73
C GLY A 118 5.11 -15.56 18.12
N ALA A 119 4.07 -14.84 18.54
CA ALA A 119 2.69 -15.14 18.17
C ALA A 119 2.47 -15.00 16.66
N LEU A 120 3.03 -13.97 16.03
CA LEU A 120 2.89 -13.77 14.59
C LEU A 120 3.50 -14.92 13.79
N GLN A 121 4.67 -15.45 14.19
CA GLN A 121 5.28 -16.61 13.52
C GLN A 121 4.44 -17.88 13.67
N THR A 122 3.76 -18.02 14.81
CA THR A 122 2.83 -19.12 15.03
C THR A 122 1.56 -18.94 14.18
N LEU A 123 1.01 -17.72 14.10
CA LEU A 123 -0.16 -17.41 13.27
C LEU A 123 0.09 -17.78 11.80
N LEU A 124 1.31 -17.58 11.28
CA LEU A 124 1.67 -17.93 9.90
C LEU A 124 1.56 -19.43 9.56
N GLN A 125 1.45 -20.30 10.56
CA GLN A 125 1.29 -21.75 10.36
C GLN A 125 -0.17 -22.14 10.06
N PHE A 126 -1.14 -21.27 10.35
CA PHE A 126 -2.56 -21.53 10.09
C PHE A 126 -2.91 -21.16 8.64
N ASP A 127 -3.64 -22.04 7.94
CA ASP A 127 -4.16 -21.72 6.59
C ASP A 127 -5.50 -20.98 6.70
N PRO A 128 -5.58 -19.70 6.28
CA PRO A 128 -6.82 -18.93 6.37
C PRO A 128 -7.98 -19.52 5.56
N ARG A 129 -7.69 -20.32 4.53
CA ARG A 129 -8.71 -20.95 3.66
C ARG A 129 -9.50 -22.05 4.36
N ARG A 130 -9.00 -22.56 5.47
CA ARG A 130 -9.69 -23.59 6.29
C ARG A 130 -10.78 -23.00 7.18
N TYR A 131 -10.89 -21.68 7.27
CA TYR A 131 -11.84 -21.00 8.12
C TYR A 131 -12.96 -20.32 7.32
N PRO A 132 -14.15 -20.11 7.91
CA PRO A 132 -15.18 -19.28 7.30
C PRO A 132 -14.66 -17.90 6.93
N ALA A 133 -15.19 -17.31 5.86
CA ALA A 133 -14.69 -16.08 5.25
C ALA A 133 -14.42 -14.93 6.25
N GLY A 134 -15.32 -14.77 7.24
CA GLY A 134 -15.15 -13.84 8.36
C GLY A 134 -13.80 -13.98 9.06
N LEU A 135 -13.48 -15.18 9.55
CA LEU A 135 -12.24 -15.44 10.26
C LEU A 135 -11.03 -15.50 9.31
N GLY A 136 -11.19 -16.19 8.18
CA GLY A 136 -10.11 -16.34 7.19
C GLY A 136 -9.60 -15.00 6.66
N GLY A 137 -10.49 -14.03 6.39
CA GLY A 137 -10.10 -12.72 5.90
C GLY A 137 -9.28 -11.91 6.91
N HIS A 138 -9.67 -11.92 8.18
CA HIS A 138 -8.92 -11.25 9.26
C HIS A 138 -7.57 -11.91 9.50
N LEU A 139 -7.53 -13.25 9.53
CA LEU A 139 -6.29 -13.99 9.69
C LEU A 139 -5.32 -13.71 8.53
N ALA A 140 -5.80 -13.74 7.29
CA ALA A 140 -4.99 -13.43 6.11
C ALA A 140 -4.42 -12.00 6.16
N LEU A 141 -5.22 -11.01 6.59
CA LEU A 141 -4.75 -9.62 6.74
C LEU A 141 -3.64 -9.46 7.80
N VAL A 142 -3.79 -10.13 8.95
CA VAL A 142 -2.77 -10.09 10.03
C VAL A 142 -1.49 -10.78 9.58
N GLN A 143 -1.60 -11.98 9.02
CA GLN A 143 -0.46 -12.74 8.47
C GLN A 143 0.28 -11.94 7.40
N ALA A 144 -0.45 -11.30 6.46
CA ALA A 144 0.15 -10.46 5.44
C ALA A 144 0.96 -9.32 6.04
N GLY A 145 0.44 -8.65 7.07
CA GLY A 145 1.14 -7.57 7.77
C GLY A 145 2.50 -8.02 8.33
N GLY A 146 2.58 -9.25 8.83
CA GLY A 146 3.83 -9.84 9.34
C GLY A 146 4.87 -10.23 8.28
N LEU A 147 4.46 -10.33 7.01
CA LEU A 147 5.31 -10.75 5.90
C LEU A 147 5.77 -9.59 5.02
N ILE A 148 5.18 -8.40 5.17
CA ILE A 148 5.61 -7.21 4.43
C ILE A 148 7.07 -6.89 4.79
N GLY A 149 7.92 -6.78 3.76
CA GLY A 149 9.35 -6.52 3.87
C GLY A 149 10.22 -7.77 3.93
N SER A 150 9.71 -8.90 4.45
CA SER A 150 10.46 -10.16 4.53
C SER A 150 10.12 -11.12 3.40
N ASP A 151 8.83 -11.23 3.04
CA ASP A 151 8.33 -12.03 1.93
C ASP A 151 7.10 -11.35 1.31
N ASN A 152 7.36 -10.34 0.47
CA ASN A 152 6.32 -9.58 -0.20
C ASN A 152 5.44 -10.46 -1.11
N GLY A 153 5.98 -11.55 -1.68
CA GLY A 153 5.23 -12.45 -2.53
C GLY A 153 4.11 -13.17 -1.77
N ARG A 154 4.43 -13.77 -0.62
CA ARG A 154 3.39 -14.34 0.27
C ARG A 154 2.47 -13.28 0.84
N ALA A 155 3.00 -12.11 1.21
CA ALA A 155 2.18 -11.00 1.69
C ALA A 155 1.10 -10.62 0.66
N ILE A 156 1.49 -10.42 -0.61
CA ILE A 156 0.57 -10.11 -1.71
C ILE A 156 -0.52 -11.19 -1.84
N ALA A 157 -0.13 -12.47 -1.84
CA ALA A 157 -1.10 -13.57 -1.96
C ALA A 157 -2.11 -13.63 -0.81
N LEU A 158 -1.71 -13.26 0.41
CA LEU A 158 -2.60 -13.17 1.57
C LEU A 158 -3.49 -11.92 1.52
N LEU A 159 -2.98 -10.79 1.03
CA LEU A 159 -3.78 -9.58 0.81
C LEU A 159 -4.84 -9.83 -0.27
N ASP A 160 -4.48 -10.50 -1.37
CA ASP A 160 -5.43 -10.97 -2.38
C ASP A 160 -6.54 -11.84 -1.77
N LEU A 161 -6.16 -12.79 -0.90
CA LEU A 161 -7.11 -13.66 -0.20
C LEU A 161 -8.01 -12.86 0.75
N ALA A 162 -7.48 -11.90 1.50
CA ALA A 162 -8.26 -11.05 2.39
C ALA A 162 -9.32 -10.25 1.62
N ARG A 163 -8.97 -9.69 0.45
CA ARG A 163 -9.90 -8.98 -0.43
C ARG A 163 -10.97 -9.90 -1.04
N LEU A 164 -10.59 -11.14 -1.36
CA LEU A 164 -11.54 -12.14 -1.87
C LEU A 164 -12.55 -12.56 -0.80
N LEU A 165 -12.10 -12.75 0.45
CA LEU A 165 -12.93 -13.23 1.55
C LEU A 165 -13.83 -12.14 2.15
N LEU A 166 -13.36 -10.89 2.20
CA LEU A 166 -14.08 -9.78 2.84
C LEU A 166 -14.16 -8.54 1.95
N PRO A 167 -14.79 -8.61 0.77
CA PRO A 167 -15.01 -7.44 -0.07
C PRO A 167 -15.98 -6.44 0.60
N GLY A 168 -15.82 -5.16 0.31
CA GLY A 168 -16.64 -4.06 0.84
C GLY A 168 -16.39 -3.77 2.32
N SER A 169 -15.31 -4.30 2.90
CA SER A 169 -15.02 -4.20 4.33
C SER A 169 -13.81 -3.32 4.63
N LEU A 170 -13.57 -3.03 5.91
CA LEU A 170 -12.31 -2.44 6.37
C LEU A 170 -11.12 -3.37 6.08
N VAL A 171 -11.33 -4.68 6.04
CA VAL A 171 -10.28 -5.64 5.68
C VAL A 171 -9.88 -5.49 4.21
N GLU A 172 -10.83 -5.30 3.28
CA GLU A 172 -10.49 -5.00 1.87
C GLU A 172 -9.76 -3.66 1.76
N GLU A 173 -10.19 -2.60 2.47
CA GLU A 173 -9.51 -1.29 2.48
C GLU A 173 -8.04 -1.45 2.89
N ALA A 174 -7.81 -2.10 4.04
CA ALA A 174 -6.48 -2.27 4.59
C ALA A 174 -5.62 -3.15 3.68
N ALA A 175 -6.21 -4.19 3.09
CA ALA A 175 -5.52 -5.07 2.17
C ALA A 175 -5.09 -4.33 0.89
N LEU A 176 -5.98 -3.57 0.25
CA LEU A 176 -5.68 -2.76 -0.92
C LEU A 176 -4.54 -1.77 -0.64
N ARG A 177 -4.64 -1.01 0.44
CA ARG A 177 -3.64 0.02 0.79
C ARG A 177 -2.27 -0.59 1.07
N ARG A 178 -2.21 -1.71 1.79
CA ARG A 178 -0.95 -2.42 2.07
C ARG A 178 -0.37 -3.03 0.79
N GLU A 179 -1.19 -3.66 -0.04
CA GLU A 179 -0.74 -4.30 -1.28
C GLU A 179 -0.19 -3.27 -2.27
N ILE A 180 -0.92 -2.17 -2.50
CA ILE A 180 -0.48 -1.06 -3.34
C ILE A 180 0.87 -0.48 -2.88
N SER A 181 1.14 -0.48 -1.58
CA SER A 181 2.38 0.05 -1.03
C SER A 181 3.62 -0.81 -1.28
N ILE A 182 3.45 -2.11 -1.58
CA ILE A 182 4.55 -3.07 -1.76
C ILE A 182 4.73 -3.54 -3.21
N LEU A 183 3.75 -3.29 -4.08
CA LEU A 183 3.86 -3.59 -5.52
C LEU A 183 4.92 -2.73 -6.19
N ASP A 184 5.68 -3.32 -7.10
CA ASP A 184 6.59 -2.60 -7.99
C ASP A 184 5.77 -1.89 -9.09
N PRO A 185 5.77 -0.55 -9.17
CA PRO A 185 4.93 0.15 -10.14
C PRO A 185 5.30 -0.09 -11.60
N VAL A 186 6.52 -0.55 -11.89
CA VAL A 186 6.98 -0.84 -13.25
C VAL A 186 6.66 -2.28 -13.62
N ARG A 187 7.05 -3.24 -12.77
CA ARG A 187 6.89 -4.67 -13.04
C ARG A 187 5.44 -5.14 -12.88
N GLU A 188 4.70 -4.53 -11.97
CA GLU A 188 3.34 -4.96 -11.58
C GLU A 188 2.30 -3.86 -11.90
N SER A 189 2.60 -3.02 -12.89
CA SER A 189 1.78 -1.86 -13.26
C SER A 189 0.30 -2.22 -13.49
N ASP A 190 0.00 -3.29 -14.21
CA ASP A 190 -1.40 -3.65 -14.49
C ASP A 190 -2.20 -3.98 -13.23
N LYS A 191 -1.61 -4.76 -12.31
CA LYS A 191 -2.23 -5.09 -11.00
C LYS A 191 -2.38 -3.82 -10.18
N LEU A 192 -1.31 -3.04 -10.05
CA LEU A 192 -1.30 -1.78 -9.32
C LEU A 192 -2.43 -0.84 -9.79
N GLY A 193 -2.61 -0.70 -11.10
CA GLY A 193 -3.68 0.14 -11.66
C GLY A 193 -5.08 -0.36 -11.31
N LEU A 194 -5.31 -1.68 -11.33
CA LEU A 194 -6.60 -2.26 -10.92
C LEU A 194 -6.90 -2.00 -9.45
N LEU A 195 -5.92 -2.22 -8.57
CA LEU A 195 -6.08 -2.00 -7.13
C LEU A 195 -6.28 -0.51 -6.80
N ALA A 196 -5.53 0.37 -7.46
CA ALA A 196 -5.64 1.81 -7.24
C ALA A 196 -7.00 2.35 -7.67
N VAL A 197 -7.52 1.91 -8.83
CA VAL A 197 -8.88 2.27 -9.27
C VAL A 197 -9.93 1.77 -8.28
N ARG A 198 -9.81 0.50 -7.82
CA ARG A 198 -10.71 -0.08 -6.82
C ARG A 198 -10.70 0.73 -5.52
N TYR A 199 -9.53 1.06 -5.01
CA TYR A 199 -9.40 1.86 -3.80
C TYR A 199 -10.02 3.25 -3.96
N ALA A 200 -9.64 3.98 -5.01
CA ALA A 200 -10.15 5.33 -5.24
C ALA A 200 -11.67 5.35 -5.47
N ALA A 201 -12.25 4.29 -6.06
CA ALA A 201 -13.69 4.21 -6.29
C ALA A 201 -14.50 4.01 -5.01
N ILE A 202 -13.99 3.25 -4.03
CA ILE A 202 -14.76 2.79 -2.86
C ILE A 202 -14.31 3.48 -1.56
N TYR A 203 -13.01 3.65 -1.39
CA TYR A 203 -12.39 4.03 -0.11
C TYR A 203 -11.74 5.43 -0.14
N ALA A 204 -12.07 6.27 -1.13
CA ALA A 204 -11.55 7.64 -1.21
C ALA A 204 -11.85 8.48 0.04
N SER A 205 -12.98 8.21 0.71
CA SER A 205 -13.40 8.88 1.94
C SER A 205 -12.94 8.17 3.22
N SER A 206 -12.20 7.06 3.10
CA SER A 206 -11.68 6.32 4.24
C SER A 206 -10.82 7.24 5.14
N PRO A 207 -10.87 7.11 6.47
CA PRO A 207 -9.95 7.83 7.36
C PRO A 207 -8.48 7.46 7.10
N PHE A 208 -8.21 6.36 6.38
CA PHE A 208 -6.87 5.91 6.00
C PHE A 208 -6.46 6.37 4.58
N ALA A 209 -7.34 7.06 3.84
CA ALA A 209 -7.11 7.42 2.45
C ALA A 209 -5.88 8.32 2.25
N ARG A 210 -5.51 9.12 3.26
CA ARG A 210 -4.32 9.98 3.21
C ARG A 210 -3.04 9.18 2.91
N GLN A 211 -2.90 7.98 3.48
CA GLN A 211 -1.73 7.15 3.19
C GLN A 211 -1.76 6.65 1.75
N PHE A 212 -2.93 6.28 1.22
CA PHE A 212 -3.08 5.87 -0.17
C PHE A 212 -2.74 7.01 -1.15
N TRP A 213 -3.25 8.22 -0.92
CA TRP A 213 -2.97 9.37 -1.78
C TRP A 213 -1.49 9.78 -1.75
N GLY A 214 -0.82 9.60 -0.61
CA GLY A 214 0.64 9.76 -0.50
C GLY A 214 1.45 8.81 -1.40
N LEU A 215 0.86 7.72 -1.90
CA LEU A 215 1.54 6.76 -2.80
C LEU A 215 1.46 7.17 -4.27
N LEU A 216 0.62 8.13 -4.68
CA LEU A 216 0.45 8.51 -6.08
C LEU A 216 1.79 8.87 -6.77
N PRO A 217 2.71 9.66 -6.17
CA PRO A 217 4.00 9.97 -6.80
C PRO A 217 4.84 8.73 -7.11
N ASN A 218 4.78 7.71 -6.25
CA ASN A 218 5.46 6.43 -6.44
C ASN A 218 4.79 5.61 -7.55
N MET A 219 3.45 5.59 -7.59
CA MET A 219 2.66 4.88 -8.59
C MET A 219 2.80 5.48 -10.00
N ALA A 220 3.06 6.78 -10.12
CA ALA A 220 3.37 7.46 -11.38
C ALA A 220 4.52 6.78 -12.16
N ARG A 221 5.32 5.93 -11.50
CA ARG A 221 6.32 5.11 -12.17
C ARG A 221 5.75 4.12 -13.19
N GLY A 222 4.57 3.56 -12.96
CA GLY A 222 3.92 2.66 -13.90
C GLY A 222 3.43 3.34 -15.18
N ALA A 223 3.12 4.64 -15.12
CA ALA A 223 2.55 5.38 -16.24
C ALA A 223 3.51 5.52 -17.42
N SER A 224 4.82 5.40 -17.19
CA SER A 224 5.80 5.47 -18.27
C SER A 224 5.96 4.17 -19.06
N VAL A 225 5.48 3.04 -18.53
CA VAL A 225 5.72 1.70 -19.09
C VAL A 225 4.46 1.01 -19.61
N SER A 226 3.27 1.35 -19.08
CA SER A 226 2.00 0.76 -19.51
C SER A 226 0.98 1.86 -19.81
N SER A 227 0.48 1.89 -21.05
CA SER A 227 -0.60 2.79 -21.47
C SER A 227 -1.90 2.48 -20.74
N LEU A 228 -2.19 1.20 -20.51
CA LEU A 228 -3.34 0.74 -19.75
C LEU A 228 -3.27 1.24 -18.30
N PHE A 229 -2.09 1.16 -17.68
CA PHE A 229 -1.89 1.75 -16.36
C PHE A 229 -2.07 3.27 -16.40
N ALA A 230 -1.51 3.97 -17.38
CA ALA A 230 -1.66 5.42 -17.50
C ALA A 230 -3.14 5.84 -17.57
N SER A 231 -3.97 5.13 -18.35
CA SER A 231 -5.42 5.36 -18.39
C SER A 231 -6.09 5.14 -17.04
N ARG A 232 -5.77 4.04 -16.33
CA ARG A 232 -6.30 3.77 -14.98
C ARG A 232 -5.84 4.79 -13.95
N PHE A 233 -4.58 5.20 -14.02
CA PHE A 233 -4.00 6.17 -13.11
C PHE A 233 -4.66 7.54 -13.27
N SER A 234 -5.03 7.94 -14.48
CA SER A 234 -5.83 9.16 -14.71
C SER A 234 -7.15 9.13 -13.93
N LEU A 235 -7.89 8.01 -13.94
CA LEU A 235 -9.14 7.87 -13.18
C LEU A 235 -8.93 8.01 -11.67
N VAL A 236 -7.76 7.60 -11.17
CA VAL A 236 -7.37 7.75 -9.76
C VAL A 236 -7.06 9.22 -9.45
N LEU A 237 -6.32 9.90 -10.34
CA LEU A 237 -5.98 11.32 -10.19
C LEU A 237 -7.22 12.22 -10.17
N ASP A 238 -8.28 11.88 -10.93
CA ASP A 238 -9.53 12.65 -10.95
C ASP A 238 -10.21 12.68 -9.58
N LYS A 239 -9.97 11.67 -8.73
CA LYS A 239 -10.53 11.56 -7.38
C LYS A 239 -9.57 12.05 -6.29
N ALA A 240 -8.31 12.28 -6.63
CA ALA A 240 -7.29 12.65 -5.66
C ALA A 240 -7.51 14.07 -5.10
N PRO A 241 -7.29 14.30 -3.80
CA PRO A 241 -7.23 15.65 -3.24
C PRO A 241 -6.20 16.52 -3.99
N ALA A 242 -6.46 17.83 -4.06
CA ALA A 242 -5.63 18.75 -4.86
C ALA A 242 -4.12 18.67 -4.54
N PRO A 243 -3.66 18.62 -3.28
CA PRO A 243 -2.23 18.52 -2.97
C PRO A 243 -1.59 17.22 -3.48
N ASP A 244 -2.27 16.08 -3.29
CA ASP A 244 -1.77 14.77 -3.71
C ASP A 244 -1.76 14.64 -5.25
N ARG A 245 -2.76 15.22 -5.90
CA ARG A 245 -2.84 15.31 -7.36
C ARG A 245 -1.70 16.16 -7.93
N THR A 246 -1.43 17.33 -7.36
CA THR A 246 -0.27 18.18 -7.72
C THR A 246 1.03 17.39 -7.55
N ALA A 247 1.21 16.70 -6.42
CA ALA A 247 2.42 15.91 -6.17
C ALA A 247 2.61 14.79 -7.20
N ALA A 248 1.52 14.13 -7.62
CA ALA A 248 1.56 13.10 -8.65
C ALA A 248 1.90 13.65 -10.04
N TYR A 249 1.34 14.80 -10.44
CA TYR A 249 1.70 15.46 -11.70
C TYR A 249 3.15 15.92 -11.73
N LEU A 250 3.67 16.45 -10.62
CA LEU A 250 5.10 16.76 -10.50
C LEU A 250 5.99 15.51 -10.64
N ALA A 251 5.56 14.37 -10.11
CA ALA A 251 6.26 13.10 -10.31
C ALA A 251 6.23 12.64 -11.77
N LEU A 252 5.08 12.76 -12.45
CA LEU A 252 4.95 12.48 -13.88
C LEU A 252 5.84 13.39 -14.73
N ALA A 253 5.87 14.69 -14.43
CA ALA A 253 6.70 15.68 -15.10
C ALA A 253 8.18 15.31 -15.03
N ARG A 254 8.69 15.05 -13.82
CA ARG A 254 10.09 14.61 -13.61
C ARG A 254 10.42 13.36 -14.40
N ARG A 255 9.52 12.38 -14.42
CA ARG A 255 9.75 11.12 -15.15
C ARG A 255 9.77 11.33 -16.66
N ALA A 256 8.84 12.12 -17.18
CA ALA A 256 8.80 12.46 -18.60
C ALA A 256 10.06 13.23 -19.01
N LEU A 257 10.55 14.16 -18.17
CA LEU A 257 11.84 14.84 -18.35
C LEU A 257 13.02 13.86 -18.44
N LEU A 258 13.14 12.95 -17.47
CA LEU A 258 14.21 11.94 -17.45
C LEU A 258 14.12 10.95 -18.64
N ALA A 259 12.93 10.72 -19.16
CA ALA A 259 12.70 9.88 -20.34
C ALA A 259 12.84 10.63 -21.67
N GLY A 260 13.15 11.93 -21.66
CA GLY A 260 13.22 12.76 -22.88
C GLY A 260 11.87 13.04 -23.54
N LYS A 261 10.76 12.79 -22.85
CA LYS A 261 9.38 13.05 -23.32
C LYS A 261 8.96 14.47 -22.96
N PHE A 262 9.64 15.46 -23.52
CA PHE A 262 9.45 16.86 -23.14
C PHE A 262 8.02 17.40 -23.30
N PRO A 263 7.24 17.05 -24.36
CA PRO A 263 5.85 17.48 -24.47
C PRO A 263 4.96 16.95 -23.32
N ASP A 264 5.19 15.70 -22.89
CA ASP A 264 4.45 15.11 -21.77
C ASP A 264 4.85 15.73 -20.43
N ALA A 265 6.14 16.04 -20.28
CA ALA A 265 6.64 16.76 -19.12
C ALA A 265 6.03 18.17 -19.03
N GLY A 266 6.01 18.92 -20.13
CA GLY A 266 5.40 20.26 -20.21
C GLY A 266 3.93 20.25 -19.81
N LYS A 267 3.14 19.31 -20.36
CA LYS A 267 1.74 19.14 -19.97
C LYS A 267 1.59 18.83 -18.48
N ALA A 268 2.38 17.90 -17.94
CA ALA A 268 2.30 17.53 -16.52
C ALA A 268 2.68 18.70 -15.60
N VAL A 269 3.69 19.50 -15.96
CA VAL A 269 4.06 20.73 -15.24
C VAL A 269 2.93 21.74 -15.28
N GLU A 270 2.33 21.98 -16.45
CA GLU A 270 1.22 22.93 -16.63
C GLU A 270 -0.05 22.48 -15.86
N THR A 271 -0.30 21.17 -15.79
CA THR A 271 -1.41 20.65 -14.96
C THR A 271 -1.12 20.80 -13.47
N ALA A 272 0.10 20.52 -13.01
CA ALA A 272 0.51 20.83 -11.63
C ALA A 272 0.38 22.34 -11.36
N GLU A 273 0.74 23.16 -12.34
CA GLU A 273 0.59 24.63 -12.46
C GLU A 273 -0.74 25.15 -11.89
N ARG A 274 -1.80 24.59 -12.45
CA ARG A 274 -3.19 24.96 -12.18
C ARG A 274 -3.72 24.46 -10.84
N GLY A 275 -2.94 23.62 -10.15
CA GLY A 275 -3.29 23.05 -8.86
C GLY A 275 -3.08 24.03 -7.70
N ASP A 276 -3.38 23.55 -6.50
CA ASP A 276 -2.95 24.24 -5.28
C ASP A 276 -1.46 23.95 -5.05
N LEU A 277 -0.67 25.00 -4.89
CA LEU A 277 0.79 24.94 -4.79
C LEU A 277 1.26 25.49 -3.46
N ASP A 278 1.82 24.62 -2.62
CA ASP A 278 2.68 25.07 -1.53
C ASP A 278 4.01 25.61 -2.08
N ASP A 279 4.80 26.26 -1.22
CA ASP A 279 6.07 26.88 -1.63
C ASP A 279 7.10 25.86 -2.14
N ARG A 280 6.97 24.59 -1.75
CA ARG A 280 7.82 23.51 -2.26
C ARG A 280 7.39 23.12 -3.68
N ALA A 281 6.10 22.99 -3.94
CA ALA A 281 5.53 22.67 -5.24
C ALA A 281 5.81 23.80 -6.25
N LYS A 282 5.69 25.08 -5.85
CA LYS A 282 6.08 26.23 -6.70
C LYS A 282 7.52 26.13 -7.18
N ARG A 283 8.46 25.87 -6.27
CA ARG A 283 9.89 25.68 -6.61
C ARG A 283 10.11 24.48 -7.55
N ARG A 284 9.39 23.38 -7.35
CA ARG A 284 9.49 22.20 -8.24
C ARG A 284 8.96 22.51 -9.65
N VAL A 285 7.85 23.25 -9.76
CA VAL A 285 7.33 23.74 -11.04
C VAL A 285 8.38 24.61 -11.75
N GLU A 286 8.99 25.56 -11.03
CA GLU A 286 10.04 26.42 -11.56
C GLU A 286 11.23 25.62 -12.09
N ILE A 287 11.72 24.64 -11.33
CA ILE A 287 12.80 23.75 -11.75
C ILE A 287 12.44 23.00 -13.02
N TYR A 288 11.25 22.39 -13.07
CA TYR A 288 10.87 21.57 -14.22
C TYR A 288 10.63 22.42 -15.47
N ARG A 289 10.12 23.66 -15.34
CA ARG A 289 10.05 24.62 -16.45
C ARG A 289 11.44 25.05 -16.93
N SER A 290 12.31 25.44 -16.02
CA SER A 290 13.69 25.83 -16.37
C SER A 290 14.43 24.68 -17.04
N ALA A 291 14.20 23.45 -16.57
CA ALA A 291 14.76 22.25 -17.20
C ALA A 291 14.24 22.04 -18.63
N LEU A 292 12.92 22.19 -18.86
CA LEU A 292 12.35 22.13 -20.21
C LEU A 292 12.94 23.21 -21.13
N SER A 293 13.03 24.46 -20.67
CA SER A 293 13.62 25.54 -21.46
C SER A 293 15.10 25.33 -21.80
N VAL A 294 15.89 24.73 -20.90
CA VAL A 294 17.28 24.37 -21.19
C VAL A 294 17.36 23.25 -22.24
N LEU A 295 16.50 22.23 -22.14
CA LEU A 295 16.58 21.02 -22.98
C LEU A 295 15.92 21.18 -24.36
N GLU A 296 14.78 21.87 -24.45
CA GLU A 296 14.05 22.08 -25.71
C GLU A 296 14.50 23.34 -26.46
N GLU A 297 14.63 24.44 -25.73
CA GLU A 297 14.89 25.76 -26.33
C GLU A 297 16.38 26.16 -26.30
N LYS A 298 17.25 25.29 -25.78
CA LYS A 298 18.70 25.52 -25.62
C LYS A 298 19.01 26.84 -24.88
N ARG A 299 18.14 27.24 -23.95
CA ARG A 299 18.37 28.44 -23.12
C ARG A 299 19.53 28.24 -22.15
N SER A 300 20.05 29.36 -21.65
CA SER A 300 21.13 29.38 -20.67
C SER A 300 20.79 28.57 -19.41
N VAL A 301 21.77 27.83 -18.91
CA VAL A 301 21.69 27.07 -17.65
C VAL A 301 21.70 27.95 -16.40
N ALA A 302 21.96 29.26 -16.53
CA ALA A 302 22.07 30.19 -15.39
C ALA A 302 20.79 30.22 -14.54
N ALA A 303 19.63 30.41 -15.19
CA ALA A 303 18.34 30.46 -14.51
C ALA A 303 18.02 29.16 -13.75
N LEU A 304 18.50 28.00 -14.22
CA LEU A 304 18.31 26.72 -13.54
C LEU A 304 19.21 26.58 -12.31
N ARG A 305 20.42 27.19 -12.32
CA ARG A 305 21.37 27.16 -11.21
C ARG A 305 21.02 28.11 -10.08
N ASP A 306 20.35 29.21 -10.40
CA ASP A 306 19.98 30.24 -9.42
C ASP A 306 18.78 29.81 -8.55
N ILE A 307 18.10 28.71 -8.90
CA ILE A 307 16.95 28.22 -8.13
C ILE A 307 17.41 27.64 -6.79
N GLU A 308 16.76 28.05 -5.70
CA GLU A 308 17.04 27.53 -4.37
C GLU A 308 16.69 26.03 -4.28
N THR A 309 17.72 25.19 -4.12
CA THR A 309 17.54 23.73 -3.98
C THR A 309 17.37 23.26 -2.54
N LYS A 310 17.46 24.17 -1.56
CA LYS A 310 17.34 23.85 -0.14
C LYS A 310 15.92 23.38 0.19
N GLY A 311 15.80 22.23 0.85
CA GLY A 311 14.51 21.66 1.24
C GLY A 311 13.76 20.91 0.11
N LEU A 312 14.38 20.76 -1.06
CA LEU A 312 13.82 19.96 -2.15
C LEU A 312 14.13 18.46 -1.98
N PRO A 313 13.32 17.58 -2.61
CA PRO A 313 13.68 16.16 -2.72
C PRO A 313 15.07 15.99 -3.36
N THR A 314 15.86 15.03 -2.86
CA THR A 314 17.19 14.70 -3.42
C THR A 314 17.12 14.44 -4.92
N GLU A 315 16.03 13.80 -5.33
CA GLU A 315 15.59 13.54 -6.69
C GLU A 315 15.61 14.78 -7.61
N ASP A 316 15.14 15.91 -7.11
CA ASP A 316 15.01 17.15 -7.87
C ASP A 316 16.34 17.88 -7.93
N VAL A 317 17.14 17.83 -6.86
CA VAL A 317 18.51 18.34 -6.83
C VAL A 317 19.38 17.61 -7.87
N GLN A 318 19.27 16.28 -7.93
CA GLN A 318 19.96 15.47 -8.94
C GLN A 318 19.51 15.82 -10.36
N LEU A 319 18.22 16.10 -10.56
CA LEU A 319 17.69 16.51 -11.87
C LEU A 319 18.30 17.84 -12.31
N VAL A 320 18.36 18.84 -11.43
CA VAL A 320 19.00 20.15 -11.71
C VAL A 320 20.44 19.97 -12.18
N GLN A 321 21.22 19.16 -11.45
CA GLN A 321 22.62 18.88 -11.79
C GLN A 321 22.75 18.17 -13.14
N LEU A 322 21.90 17.17 -13.39
CA LEU A 322 21.88 16.43 -14.64
C LEU A 322 21.57 17.37 -15.82
N VAL A 323 20.49 18.15 -15.71
CA VAL A 323 20.07 19.06 -16.78
C VAL A 323 21.09 20.16 -17.02
N ALA A 324 21.70 20.73 -15.98
CA ALA A 324 22.77 21.70 -16.13
C ALA A 324 23.97 21.11 -16.90
N SER A 325 24.38 19.88 -16.58
CA SER A 325 25.49 19.21 -17.27
C SER A 325 25.19 18.91 -18.75
N VAL A 326 23.94 18.55 -19.06
CA VAL A 326 23.48 18.29 -20.44
C VAL A 326 23.39 19.61 -21.21
N GLY A 327 22.81 20.65 -20.60
CA GLY A 327 22.70 21.99 -21.20
C GLY A 327 24.06 22.59 -21.56
N GLU A 328 25.06 22.46 -20.69
CA GLU A 328 26.43 22.91 -20.98
C GLU A 328 27.08 22.16 -22.15
N LYS A 329 26.85 20.84 -22.25
CA LYS A 329 27.32 20.04 -23.39
C LYS A 329 26.63 20.44 -24.70
N LEU A 330 25.33 20.74 -24.65
CA LEU A 330 24.56 21.20 -25.81
C LEU A 330 24.94 22.62 -26.25
N ALA A 331 25.39 23.47 -25.33
CA ALA A 331 25.83 24.84 -25.60
C ALA A 331 27.25 24.92 -26.17
N ARG A 332 28.07 23.86 -26.03
CA ARG A 332 29.39 23.81 -26.67
C ARG A 332 29.21 23.76 -28.20
N PRO A 333 29.94 24.59 -28.97
CA PRO A 333 29.98 24.44 -30.42
C PRO A 333 30.38 23.00 -30.74
N ILE A 334 29.65 22.35 -31.64
CA ILE A 334 30.16 21.12 -32.26
C ILE A 334 31.44 21.57 -32.95
N GLU A 335 32.60 21.15 -32.43
CA GLU A 335 33.82 21.22 -33.21
C GLU A 335 33.50 20.46 -34.49
N LYS A 336 33.33 21.19 -35.60
CA LYS A 336 33.45 20.61 -36.93
C LYS A 336 34.80 19.94 -36.88
N LYS A 337 34.82 18.62 -36.71
CA LYS A 337 36.00 17.83 -37.01
C LYS A 337 36.36 18.27 -38.42
N ALA A 338 37.49 18.96 -38.57
CA ALA A 338 38.01 19.30 -39.88
C ALA A 338 37.89 18.02 -40.73
N PRO A 339 37.53 18.10 -42.02
CA PRO A 339 37.56 16.92 -42.86
C PRO A 339 38.94 16.30 -42.64
N VAL A 340 38.96 15.08 -42.11
CA VAL A 340 40.20 14.35 -41.93
C VAL A 340 40.69 14.14 -43.35
N GLY A 341 41.55 15.03 -43.80
CA GLY A 341 42.39 14.81 -44.95
C GLY A 341 43.20 13.56 -44.63
N GLY A 342 42.80 12.44 -45.23
CA GLY A 342 43.57 11.22 -45.38
C GLY A 342 44.08 10.54 -44.11
N SER A 343 43.26 9.66 -43.50
CA SER A 343 43.77 8.51 -42.75
C SER A 343 42.72 7.38 -42.56
N ASP A 344 41.74 7.24 -43.47
CA ASP A 344 40.71 6.19 -43.38
C ASP A 344 41.16 4.84 -44.01
N ALA A 345 42.41 4.76 -44.50
CA ALA A 345 42.97 3.55 -45.11
C ALA A 345 43.78 2.67 -44.12
N GLY A 346 44.34 3.26 -43.05
CA GLY A 346 45.18 2.54 -42.08
C GLY A 346 44.37 1.76 -41.04
N GLU A 347 43.43 2.42 -40.35
CA GLU A 347 42.63 1.81 -39.27
C GLU A 347 41.68 0.71 -39.79
N LYS A 348 41.12 0.88 -41.00
CA LYS A 348 40.31 -0.18 -41.64
C LYS A 348 41.13 -1.41 -42.01
N SER A 349 42.41 -1.23 -42.34
CA SER A 349 43.32 -2.34 -42.67
C SER A 349 43.72 -3.14 -41.43
N GLU A 350 43.98 -2.48 -40.30
CA GLU A 350 44.33 -3.15 -39.04
C GLU A 350 43.12 -3.88 -38.44
N MET A 351 41.94 -3.25 -38.42
CA MET A 351 40.70 -3.90 -37.95
C MET A 351 40.32 -5.10 -38.82
N ALA A 352 40.44 -5.00 -40.16
CA ALA A 352 40.16 -6.10 -41.07
C ALA A 352 41.19 -7.24 -40.98
N THR A 353 42.41 -6.96 -40.51
CA THR A 353 43.44 -7.97 -40.27
C THR A 353 43.20 -8.67 -38.93
N ALA A 354 42.87 -7.91 -37.88
CA ALA A 354 42.50 -8.45 -36.57
C ALA A 354 41.23 -9.33 -36.63
N ILE A 355 40.21 -8.93 -37.41
CA ILE A 355 38.98 -9.73 -37.60
C ILE A 355 39.28 -11.03 -38.35
N ARG A 356 40.17 -11.00 -39.36
CA ARG A 356 40.57 -12.22 -40.08
C ARG A 356 41.37 -13.19 -39.21
N GLU A 357 42.26 -12.68 -38.37
CA GLU A 357 42.99 -13.52 -37.41
C GLU A 357 42.09 -14.11 -36.31
N ALA A 358 41.08 -13.37 -35.86
CA ALA A 358 40.10 -13.85 -34.89
C ALA A 358 39.21 -14.94 -35.48
N LEU A 359 38.78 -14.79 -36.73
CA LEU A 359 38.01 -15.81 -37.44
C LEU A 359 38.85 -17.07 -37.71
N ALA A 360 40.11 -16.93 -38.12
CA ALA A 360 41.00 -18.08 -38.33
C ALA A 360 41.26 -18.88 -37.04
N ARG A 361 41.42 -18.19 -35.90
CA ARG A 361 41.55 -18.83 -34.58
C ARG A 361 40.27 -19.55 -34.16
N THR A 362 39.11 -19.04 -34.56
CA THR A 362 37.81 -19.67 -34.26
C THR A 362 37.61 -20.93 -35.10
N ASP A 363 37.99 -20.92 -36.38
CA ASP A 363 37.95 -22.08 -37.26
C ASP A 363 38.92 -23.20 -36.86
N GLU A 364 40.11 -22.86 -36.33
CA GLU A 364 41.03 -23.86 -35.77
C GLU A 364 40.47 -24.53 -34.50
N LEU A 365 39.76 -23.78 -33.67
CA LEU A 365 39.12 -24.32 -32.46
C LEU A 365 37.95 -25.24 -32.81
N LEU A 366 37.16 -24.89 -33.83
CA LEU A 366 36.07 -25.73 -34.34
C LEU A 366 36.61 -27.03 -34.97
N LYS A 367 37.67 -26.96 -35.78
CA LYS A 367 38.31 -28.17 -36.34
C LYS A 367 38.93 -29.10 -35.29
N ARG A 368 39.37 -28.57 -34.14
CA ARG A 368 39.83 -29.38 -32.99
C ARG A 368 38.67 -30.00 -32.20
N ALA A 369 37.49 -29.40 -32.23
CA ALA A 369 36.28 -29.93 -31.59
C ALA A 369 35.63 -31.05 -32.41
N ASP A 370 35.69 -30.98 -33.75
CA ASP A 370 35.11 -31.97 -34.66
C ASP A 370 36.06 -33.15 -34.98
N GLY A 371 37.26 -33.17 -34.37
CA GLY A 371 38.29 -34.19 -34.55
C GLY A 371 38.42 -35.20 -33.41
N LYS A 372 37.35 -35.45 -32.64
CA LYS A 372 37.28 -36.53 -31.63
C LYS A 372 36.13 -37.49 -31.89
#